data_AF-A0A3S3N8J5-F1
#
_entry.id   AF-A0A3S3N8J5-F1
#
_cell.length_a   1.000
_cell.length_b   1.000
_cell.length_c   1.000
_cell.angle_alpha   90.00
_cell.angle_beta   90.00
_cell.angle_gamma   90.00
#
_symmetry.space_group_name_H-M   'P 1'
#
loop_
_entity.id
_entity.type
_entity.pdbx_description
1 polymer ?
#
loop_
_entity_poly.entity_id
_entity_poly.type
_entity_poly.pdbx_seq_one_letter_code
_entity_poly.pdbx_strand_id
1 'polypeptide(L)'
;MATTVRNLKIKTSTCKRILKELHSYEKEVQREAAKTADMKDKGADPYDLKQQENVLAESRMMIPDCRKRLEASLADLKATLEEFKESNQQDPEIEEPQRVIAEVEALFPSTESE
;
A
#
# COMPACT_ATOMS: atom_id res chain seq x y z
N MET A 1 -21.03 20.21 5.64
CA MET A 1 -20.09 20.49 6.76
C MET A 1 -19.83 19.22 7.59
N ALA A 2 -20.75 18.71 8.42
CA ALA A 2 -20.47 17.52 9.26
C ALA A 2 -20.27 16.20 8.47
N THR A 3 -20.96 16.03 7.34
CA THR A 3 -20.84 14.84 6.48
C THR A 3 -19.48 14.75 5.78
N THR A 4 -18.89 15.91 5.44
CA THR A 4 -17.62 16.01 4.70
C THR A 4 -16.45 15.62 5.59
N VAL A 5 -16.40 16.09 6.85
CA VAL A 5 -15.37 15.67 7.84
C VAL A 5 -15.43 14.16 8.09
N ARG A 6 -16.64 13.62 8.28
CA ARG A 6 -16.82 12.18 8.50
C ARG A 6 -16.30 11.38 7.30
N ASN A 7 -16.65 11.78 6.08
CA ASN A 7 -16.18 11.10 4.87
C ASN A 7 -14.64 11.17 4.73
N LEU A 8 -14.04 12.32 5.03
CA LEU A 8 -12.59 12.50 5.01
C LEU A 8 -11.90 11.52 5.97
N LYS A 9 -12.39 11.38 7.21
CA LYS A 9 -11.88 10.40 8.19
C LYS A 9 -12.04 8.95 7.72
N ILE A 10 -13.19 8.60 7.14
CA ILE A 10 -13.45 7.25 6.63
C ILE A 10 -12.48 6.90 5.50
N LYS A 11 -12.29 7.80 4.53
CA LYS A 11 -11.38 7.56 3.40
C LYS A 11 -9.91 7.52 3.85
N THR A 12 -9.54 8.37 4.82
CA THR A 12 -8.21 8.34 5.45
C THR A 12 -7.93 6.99 6.11
N SER A 13 -8.87 6.49 6.93
CA SER A 13 -8.71 5.19 7.60
C SER A 13 -8.71 4.01 6.63
N THR A 14 -9.49 4.09 5.55
CA THR A 14 -9.49 3.11 4.46
C THR A 14 -8.12 3.04 3.78
N CYS A 15 -7.56 4.20 3.41
CA CYS A 15 -6.25 4.29 2.79
C CYS A 15 -5.14 3.71 3.71
N LYS A 16 -5.16 4.09 5.00
CA LYS A 16 -4.24 3.52 6.01
C LYS A 16 -4.35 2.00 6.15
N ARG A 17 -5.55 1.44 6.08
CA ARG A 17 -5.74 -0.02 6.17
C ARG A 17 -5.10 -0.72 4.98
N ILE A 18 -5.37 -0.24 3.77
CA ILE A 18 -4.81 -0.84 2.54
C ILE A 18 -3.28 -0.70 2.53
N LEU A 19 -2.74 0.43 2.99
CA LEU A 19 -1.30 0.62 3.16
C LEU A 19 -0.68 -0.44 4.10
N LYS A 20 -1.33 -0.72 5.24
CA LYS A 20 -0.90 -1.80 6.15
C LYS A 20 -1.01 -3.18 5.52
N GLU A 21 -2.03 -3.44 4.72
CA GLU A 21 -2.18 -4.68 3.94
C GLU A 21 -1.00 -4.85 2.97
N LEU A 22 -0.65 -3.79 2.22
CA LEU A 22 0.49 -3.80 1.30
C LEU A 22 1.79 -4.14 2.03
N HIS A 23 2.10 -3.44 3.12
CA HIS A 23 3.30 -3.72 3.92
C HIS A 23 3.31 -5.15 4.48
N SER A 24 2.16 -5.73 4.81
CA SER A 24 2.06 -7.12 5.27
C SER A 24 2.44 -8.10 4.16
N TYR A 25 1.93 -7.86 2.95
CA TYR A 25 2.28 -8.69 1.78
C TYR A 25 3.75 -8.53 1.39
N GLU A 26 4.30 -7.32 1.43
CA GLU A 26 5.72 -7.07 1.15
C GLU A 26 6.63 -7.80 2.15
N LYS A 27 6.26 -7.79 3.44
CA LYS A 27 6.97 -8.56 4.47
C LYS A 27 6.92 -10.06 4.22
N GLU A 28 5.78 -10.60 3.74
CA GLU A 28 5.68 -12.00 3.36
C GLU A 28 6.61 -12.32 2.18
N VAL A 29 6.60 -11.50 1.13
CA VAL A 29 7.51 -11.65 -0.01
C VAL A 29 8.98 -11.61 0.44
N GLN A 30 9.34 -10.72 1.37
CA GLN A 30 10.69 -10.68 1.93
C GLN A 30 11.05 -11.95 2.70
N ARG A 31 10.15 -12.47 3.55
CA ARG A 31 10.35 -13.73 4.27
C ARG A 31 10.55 -14.91 3.32
N GLU A 32 9.65 -15.07 2.36
CA GLU A 32 9.70 -16.18 1.42
C GLU A 32 10.92 -16.08 0.51
N ALA A 33 11.32 -14.87 0.09
CA ALA A 33 12.54 -14.65 -0.69
C ALA A 33 13.81 -15.00 0.10
N ALA A 34 13.89 -14.59 1.37
CA ALA A 34 15.01 -14.94 2.24
C ALA A 34 15.10 -16.46 2.44
N LYS A 35 13.96 -17.13 2.63
CA LYS A 35 13.88 -18.59 2.74
C LYS A 35 14.30 -19.30 1.46
N THR A 36 13.84 -18.84 0.29
CA THR A 36 14.28 -19.39 -1.01
C THR A 36 15.79 -19.24 -1.20
N ALA A 37 16.35 -18.08 -0.85
CA ALA A 37 17.80 -17.84 -0.95
C ALA A 37 18.59 -18.77 -0.01
N ASP A 38 18.17 -18.90 1.24
CA ASP A 38 18.79 -19.80 2.22
C ASP A 38 18.72 -21.28 1.79
N MET A 39 17.58 -21.73 1.24
CA MET A 39 17.44 -23.08 0.68
C MET A 39 18.41 -23.33 -0.48
N LYS A 40 18.58 -22.33 -1.36
CA LYS A 40 19.52 -22.40 -2.47
C LYS A 40 20.97 -22.47 -1.98
N ASP A 41 21.34 -21.65 -0.99
CA ASP A 41 22.69 -21.60 -0.43
C ASP A 41 23.05 -22.89 0.32
N LYS A 42 22.06 -23.54 0.95
CA LYS A 42 22.22 -24.84 1.62
C LYS A 42 22.20 -26.03 0.66
N GLY A 43 22.00 -25.80 -0.64
CA GLY A 43 21.93 -26.87 -1.64
C GLY A 43 20.73 -27.79 -1.45
N ALA A 44 19.56 -27.22 -1.11
CA ALA A 44 18.31 -27.97 -1.01
C ALA A 44 18.01 -28.73 -2.32
N ASP A 45 17.27 -29.83 -2.20
CA ASP A 45 16.87 -30.64 -3.34
C ASP A 45 16.07 -29.78 -4.36
N PRO A 46 16.24 -30.01 -5.69
CA PRO A 46 15.54 -29.25 -6.71
C PRO A 46 14.01 -29.24 -6.57
N TYR A 47 13.40 -30.31 -6.07
CA TYR A 47 11.95 -30.39 -5.85
C TYR A 47 11.52 -29.44 -4.72
N ASP A 48 12.22 -29.48 -3.59
CA ASP A 48 11.94 -28.61 -2.44
C ASP A 48 12.18 -27.14 -2.77
N LEU A 49 13.25 -26.83 -3.50
CA LEU A 49 13.53 -25.48 -3.97
C LEU A 49 12.42 -25.00 -4.92
N LYS A 50 11.97 -25.85 -5.84
CA LYS A 50 10.88 -25.51 -6.76
C LYS A 50 9.57 -25.25 -6.04
N GLN A 51 9.25 -26.03 -5.02
CA GLN A 51 8.08 -25.79 -4.18
C GLN A 51 8.17 -24.43 -3.49
N GLN A 52 9.31 -24.11 -2.90
CA GLN A 52 9.52 -22.83 -2.24
C GLN A 52 9.48 -21.63 -3.21
N GLU A 53 9.96 -21.78 -4.44
CA GLU A 53 9.81 -20.78 -5.50
C GLU A 53 8.35 -20.52 -5.86
N ASN A 54 7.50 -21.56 -5.87
CA ASN A 54 6.06 -21.40 -6.13
C ASN A 54 5.40 -20.62 -4.99
N VAL A 55 5.74 -20.91 -3.73
CA VAL A 55 5.25 -20.14 -2.56
C VAL A 55 5.63 -18.67 -2.69
N LEU A 56 6.90 -18.37 -3.01
CA LEU A 56 7.34 -16.99 -3.23
C LEU A 56 6.58 -16.31 -4.39
N ALA A 57 6.31 -17.04 -5.47
CA ALA A 57 5.54 -16.51 -6.60
C ALA A 57 4.10 -16.18 -6.17
N GLU A 58 3.44 -17.06 -5.41
CA GLU A 58 2.11 -16.84 -4.86
C GLU A 58 2.05 -15.62 -3.95
N SER A 59 3.02 -15.45 -3.04
CA SER A 59 3.10 -14.25 -2.20
C SER A 59 3.24 -12.97 -3.04
N ARG A 60 4.02 -13.00 -4.13
CA ARG A 60 4.20 -11.85 -5.04
C ARG A 60 2.93 -11.52 -5.81
N MET A 61 2.10 -12.50 -6.16
CA MET A 61 0.85 -12.27 -6.90
C MET A 61 -0.17 -11.43 -6.13
N MET A 62 -0.05 -11.30 -4.80
CA MET A 62 -0.94 -10.48 -3.97
C MET A 62 -0.66 -8.98 -4.06
N ILE A 63 0.57 -8.58 -4.41
CA ILE A 63 1.02 -7.19 -4.39
C ILE A 63 0.30 -6.32 -5.43
N PRO A 64 0.15 -6.73 -6.72
CA PRO A 64 -0.40 -5.85 -7.75
C PRO A 64 -1.84 -5.40 -7.46
N ASP A 65 -2.72 -6.31 -7.04
CA ASP A 65 -4.11 -5.95 -6.69
C ASP A 65 -4.16 -4.99 -5.49
N CYS A 66 -3.34 -5.26 -4.47
CA CYS A 66 -3.29 -4.41 -3.29
C CYS A 66 -2.81 -2.98 -3.64
N ARG A 67 -1.78 -2.86 -4.49
CA ARG A 67 -1.30 -1.57 -5.02
C ARG A 67 -2.39 -0.83 -5.79
N LYS A 68 -3.11 -1.52 -6.69
CA LYS A 68 -4.23 -0.92 -7.44
C LYS A 68 -5.34 -0.42 -6.51
N ARG A 69 -5.70 -1.20 -5.48
CA ARG A 69 -6.69 -0.76 -4.46
C ARG A 69 -6.18 0.44 -3.66
N LEU A 70 -4.89 0.50 -3.38
CA LEU A 70 -4.27 1.61 -2.65
C LEU A 70 -4.28 2.90 -3.49
N GLU A 71 -3.91 2.82 -4.77
CA GLU A 71 -3.97 3.95 -5.73
C GLU A 71 -5.41 4.49 -5.87
N ALA A 72 -6.39 3.60 -6.00
CA ALA A 72 -7.80 4.00 -6.07
C ALA A 72 -8.26 4.70 -4.78
N SER A 73 -7.90 4.16 -3.62
CA SER A 73 -8.21 4.78 -2.32
C SER A 73 -7.47 6.11 -2.11
N LEU A 74 -6.26 6.26 -2.66
CA LEU A 74 -5.48 7.50 -2.62
C LEU A 74 -6.16 8.59 -3.46
N ALA A 75 -6.58 8.26 -4.68
CA ALA A 75 -7.28 9.19 -5.56
C ALA A 75 -8.59 9.69 -4.93
N ASP A 76 -9.36 8.77 -4.33
CA ASP A 76 -10.61 9.08 -3.63
C ASP A 76 -10.39 9.97 -2.39
N LEU A 77 -9.33 9.70 -1.62
CA LEU A 77 -8.94 10.53 -0.48
C LEU A 77 -8.52 11.95 -0.91
N LYS A 78 -7.71 12.07 -1.97
CA LYS A 78 -7.29 13.37 -2.53
C LYS A 78 -8.49 14.19 -2.97
N ALA A 79 -9.41 13.60 -3.75
CA ALA A 79 -10.60 14.29 -4.22
C ALA A 79 -11.45 14.82 -3.04
N THR A 80 -11.64 13.99 -2.01
CA THR A 80 -12.41 14.40 -0.82
C THR A 80 -11.70 15.47 0.00
N LEU A 81 -10.37 15.44 0.07
CA LEU A 81 -9.59 16.46 0.75
C LEU A 81 -9.67 17.81 0.04
N GLU A 82 -9.59 17.84 -1.30
CA GLU A 82 -9.73 19.08 -2.06
C GLU A 82 -11.13 19.69 -1.89
N GLU A 83 -12.20 18.89 -2.02
CA GLU A 83 -13.58 19.35 -1.74
C GLU A 83 -13.71 19.91 -0.31
N PHE A 84 -13.05 19.26 0.66
CA PHE A 84 -13.08 19.72 2.05
C PHE A 84 -12.35 21.06 2.22
N LYS A 85 -11.19 21.24 1.58
CA LYS A 85 -10.41 22.48 1.63
C LYS A 85 -11.14 23.67 1.02
N GLU A 86 -11.94 23.46 -0.05
CA GLU A 86 -12.79 24.53 -0.62
C GLU A 86 -13.73 25.16 0.42
N SER A 87 -14.15 24.36 1.42
CA SER A 87 -15.05 24.80 2.48
C SER A 87 -14.34 25.21 3.78
N ASN A 88 -13.15 24.65 4.07
CA ASN A 88 -12.49 24.87 5.37
C ASN A 88 -10.95 24.66 5.33
N GLN A 89 -10.21 25.61 4.73
CA GLN A 89 -8.75 25.48 4.49
C GLN A 89 -7.85 25.41 5.75
N GLN A 90 -8.30 25.89 6.91
CA GLN A 90 -7.51 25.93 8.16
C GLN A 90 -7.97 24.91 9.21
N ASP A 91 -8.81 23.95 8.81
CA ASP A 91 -9.31 22.94 9.73
C ASP A 91 -8.22 21.91 10.07
N PRO A 92 -7.92 21.63 11.35
CA PRO A 92 -6.91 20.65 11.75
C PRO A 92 -7.18 19.23 11.23
N GLU A 93 -8.43 18.93 10.84
CA GLU A 93 -8.81 17.63 10.27
C GLU A 93 -8.16 17.34 8.90
N ILE A 94 -7.46 18.31 8.28
CA ILE A 94 -6.72 18.11 7.02
C ILE A 94 -5.33 17.50 7.21
N GLU A 95 -4.73 17.62 8.40
CA GLU A 95 -3.32 17.25 8.62
C GLU A 95 -3.07 15.75 8.45
N GLU A 96 -3.93 14.92 9.05
CA GLU A 96 -3.82 13.46 8.98
C GLU A 96 -4.03 12.93 7.55
N PRO A 97 -5.09 13.33 6.81
CA PRO A 97 -5.24 13.01 5.40
C PRO A 97 -4.02 13.38 4.55
N GLN A 98 -3.46 14.60 4.72
CA GLN A 98 -2.29 15.06 3.98
C GLN A 98 -1.06 14.19 4.26
N ARG A 99 -0.83 13.85 5.52
CA ARG A 99 0.26 12.95 5.90
C ARG A 99 0.11 11.57 5.26
N VAL A 100 -1.09 11.00 5.26
CA VAL A 100 -1.35 9.69 4.63
C VAL A 100 -1.15 9.76 3.13
N ILE A 101 -1.62 10.82 2.47
CA ILE A 101 -1.42 11.04 1.04
C ILE A 101 0.08 11.03 0.72
N ALA A 102 0.87 11.84 1.45
CA ALA A 102 2.32 11.92 1.23
C ALA A 102 3.04 10.58 1.47
N GLU A 103 2.65 9.84 2.52
CA GLU A 103 3.20 8.51 2.81
C GLU A 103 2.92 7.52 1.67
N VAL A 104 1.71 7.52 1.14
CA VAL A 104 1.33 6.61 0.05
C VAL A 104 1.96 7.05 -1.27
N GLU A 105 1.99 8.34 -1.60
CA GLU A 105 2.64 8.86 -2.80
C GLU A 105 4.12 8.49 -2.87
N ALA A 106 4.82 8.49 -1.73
CA ALA A 106 6.22 8.07 -1.67
C ALA A 106 6.44 6.60 -2.12
N LEU A 107 5.40 5.76 -2.10
CA LEU A 107 5.44 4.36 -2.58
C LEU A 107 5.17 4.22 -4.09
N PHE A 108 4.62 5.27 -4.71
CA PHE A 108 4.31 5.35 -6.13
C PHE A 108 4.96 6.60 -6.71
N PRO A 109 6.30 6.70 -6.72
CA PRO A 109 6.96 7.80 -7.41
C PRO A 109 6.44 7.77 -8.85
N SER A 110 5.73 8.82 -9.26
CA SER A 110 5.24 8.96 -10.61
C SER A 110 6.39 8.63 -11.55
N THR A 111 6.19 7.68 -12.45
CA THR A 111 7.01 7.54 -13.65
C THR A 111 6.75 8.77 -14.53
N GLU A 112 7.22 9.93 -14.08
CA GLU A 112 7.39 11.17 -14.82
C GLU A 112 8.81 11.65 -14.51
N SER A 113 9.78 10.93 -15.05
CA SER A 113 11.14 11.41 -15.27
C SER A 113 11.73 10.56 -16.40
N GLU A 114 11.64 11.17 -17.59
CA GLU A 114 12.27 10.85 -18.88
C GLU A 114 11.62 9.82 -19.82
#